data_AF-A0A2M7R7Q7-F1
#
_entry.id   AF-A0A2M7R7Q7-F1
#
_cell.length_a   1.000
_cell.length_b   1.000
_cell.length_c   1.000
_cell.angle_alpha   90.00
_cell.angle_beta   90.00
_cell.angle_gamma   90.00
#
_symmetry.space_group_name_H-M   'P 1'
#
loop_
_entity.id
_entity.type
_entity.pdbx_description
1 polymer ?
#
loop_
_entity_poly.entity_id
_entity_poly.type
_entity_poly.pdbx_seq_one_letter_code
_entity_poly.pdbx_strand_id
1 'polypeptide(L)'
;VGEIFQGKVKRIMNFGAFVELIPGQEGLVHISQLAPFRVEKVEDIVKIGDIVPVKVISIDEQGRINLSIKEAKHARRNNSF
;
A
#
# COMPACT_ATOMS: atom_id res chain seq x y z
N VAL A 1 -13.99 -4.81 -2.38
CA VAL A 1 -13.26 -3.51 -2.44
C VAL A 1 -13.50 -2.80 -1.12
N GLY A 2 -12.45 -2.47 -0.35
CA GLY A 2 -12.59 -1.86 0.98
C GLY A 2 -11.91 -2.61 2.13
N GLU A 3 -11.47 -3.84 1.92
CA GLU A 3 -10.79 -4.65 2.93
C GLU A 3 -9.30 -4.30 3.06
N ILE A 4 -8.79 -4.43 4.28
CA ILE A 4 -7.39 -4.26 4.61
C ILE A 4 -6.72 -5.62 4.46
N PHE A 5 -5.73 -5.68 3.58
CA PHE A 5 -4.93 -6.87 3.36
C PHE A 5 -3.52 -6.67 3.92
N GLN A 6 -2.89 -7.76 4.32
CA GLN A 6 -1.48 -7.77 4.68
C GLN A 6 -0.68 -8.12 3.43
N GLY A 7 0.04 -7.14 2.91
CA GLY A 7 0.88 -7.33 1.73
C GLY A 7 2.36 -7.32 2.11
N LYS A 8 3.15 -8.19 1.47
CA LYS A 8 4.59 -8.26 1.67
C LYS A 8 5.30 -7.37 0.67
N VAL A 9 6.17 -6.49 1.13
CA VAL A 9 6.94 -5.62 0.24
C VAL A 9 7.94 -6.46 -0.55
N LYS A 10 7.76 -6.54 -1.86
CA LYS A 10 8.67 -7.30 -2.75
C LYS A 10 9.79 -6.41 -3.27
N ARG A 11 9.46 -5.16 -3.61
CA ARG A 11 10.41 -4.18 -4.15
C ARG A 11 10.04 -2.78 -3.70
N ILE A 12 11.06 -1.93 -3.56
CA ILE A 12 10.91 -0.51 -3.25
C ILE A 12 11.57 0.30 -4.35
N MET A 13 10.96 1.41 -4.71
CA MET A 13 11.48 2.41 -5.65
C MET A 13 11.40 3.80 -5.01
N ASN A 14 12.13 4.76 -5.57
CA ASN A 14 12.19 6.13 -5.03
C ASN A 14 10.84 6.85 -5.05
N PHE A 15 9.91 6.43 -5.90
CA PHE A 15 8.57 7.02 -6.03
C PHE A 15 7.44 6.14 -5.46
N GLY A 16 7.74 4.95 -4.93
CA GLY A 16 6.74 4.04 -4.38
C GLY A 16 7.24 2.66 -4.01
N ALA A 17 6.39 1.83 -3.41
CA ALA A 17 6.69 0.46 -3.02
C ALA A 17 5.76 -0.54 -3.72
N PHE A 18 6.31 -1.64 -4.18
CA PHE A 18 5.57 -2.78 -4.70
C PHE A 18 5.34 -3.79 -3.57
N VAL A 19 4.07 -4.06 -3.34
CA VAL A 19 3.58 -4.92 -2.28
C VAL A 19 2.82 -6.08 -2.92
N GLU A 20 3.26 -7.29 -2.64
CA GLU A 20 2.63 -8.52 -3.10
C GLU A 20 1.61 -8.99 -2.06
N LEU A 21 0.37 -9.14 -2.47
CA LEU A 21 -0.75 -9.57 -1.62
C LEU A 21 -1.01 -11.06 -1.74
N ILE A 22 -0.95 -11.54 -2.98
CA ILE A 22 -1.26 -12.91 -3.39
C ILE A 22 -0.43 -13.23 -4.63
N PRO A 23 -0.06 -14.51 -4.85
CA PRO A 23 0.74 -14.89 -6.02
C PRO A 23 0.04 -14.49 -7.32
N GLY A 24 0.71 -13.66 -8.12
CA GLY A 24 0.17 -13.13 -9.38
C GLY A 24 -0.57 -11.80 -9.26
N GLN A 25 -0.69 -11.25 -8.06
CA GLN A 25 -1.35 -9.96 -7.82
C GLN A 25 -0.43 -9.02 -7.02
N GLU A 26 0.16 -8.07 -7.74
CA GLU A 26 1.08 -7.07 -7.19
C GLU A 26 0.37 -5.71 -7.07
N GLY A 27 0.56 -5.05 -5.94
CA GLY A 27 0.06 -3.71 -5.70
C GLY A 27 1.18 -2.68 -5.65
N LEU A 28 0.90 -1.48 -6.13
CA LEU A 28 1.80 -0.34 -6.06
C LEU A 28 1.25 0.66 -5.04
N VAL A 29 2.11 1.03 -4.09
CA VAL A 29 1.86 2.12 -3.15
C VAL A 29 2.73 3.30 -3.56
N HIS A 30 2.10 4.40 -3.96
CA HIS A 30 2.84 5.61 -4.31
C HIS A 30 3.48 6.24 -3.06
N ILE A 31 4.61 6.92 -3.18
CA ILE A 31 5.27 7.60 -2.05
C ILE A 31 4.34 8.61 -1.35
N SER A 32 3.48 9.26 -2.12
CA SER A 32 2.44 10.18 -1.62
C SER A 32 1.28 9.49 -0.89
N GLN A 33 1.13 8.17 -1.07
CA GLN A 33 0.11 7.32 -0.43
C GLN A 33 0.67 6.54 0.77
N LEU A 34 1.99 6.49 0.92
CA LEU A 34 2.69 5.94 2.09
C LEU A 34 2.50 6.82 3.32
N ALA A 35 2.63 8.14 3.17
CA ALA A 35 2.44 9.10 4.24
C ALA A 35 1.85 10.43 3.74
N PRO A 36 1.14 11.18 4.61
CA PRO A 36 0.62 12.50 4.27
C PRO A 36 1.70 13.61 4.25
N PHE A 37 2.93 13.29 4.64
CA PHE A 37 4.07 14.20 4.69
C PHE A 37 5.11 13.84 3.62
N ARG A 38 6.02 14.77 3.31
CA ARG A 38 7.11 14.54 2.34
C ARG A 38 8.03 13.44 2.85
N VAL A 39 7.98 12.28 2.20
CA VAL A 39 8.87 11.15 2.47
C VAL A 39 10.07 11.29 1.55
N GLU A 40 11.28 11.35 2.11
CA GLU A 40 12.52 11.37 1.30
C GLU A 40 12.93 9.97 0.84
N LYS A 41 12.69 8.95 1.67
CA LYS A 41 13.01 7.55 1.38
C LYS A 41 11.85 6.65 1.74
N VAL A 42 11.37 5.90 0.75
CA VAL A 42 10.31 4.89 0.97
C VAL A 42 10.79 3.79 1.91
N GLU A 43 12.09 3.46 1.86
CA GLU A 43 12.77 2.44 2.67
C GLU A 43 12.74 2.69 4.17
N ASP A 44 12.61 3.95 4.60
CA ASP A 44 12.48 4.31 6.03
C ASP A 44 11.07 4.03 6.57
N ILE A 45 10.06 4.00 5.70
CA ILE A 45 8.66 3.72 6.09
C ILE A 45 8.31 2.25 5.90
N VAL A 46 8.78 1.64 4.80
CA VAL A 46 8.52 0.24 4.47
C VAL A 46 9.81 -0.43 4.06
N LYS A 47 10.04 -1.66 4.50
CA LYS A 47 11.25 -2.43 4.16
C LYS A 47 10.92 -3.61 3.27
N ILE A 48 11.86 -4.00 2.40
CA ILE A 48 11.71 -5.21 1.58
C ILE A 48 11.57 -6.41 2.51
N GLY A 49 10.54 -7.21 2.28
CA GLY A 49 10.19 -8.37 3.10
C GLY A 49 9.27 -8.06 4.28
N ASP A 50 9.00 -6.79 4.57
CA ASP A 50 8.11 -6.39 5.64
C ASP A 50 6.63 -6.60 5.25
N ILE A 51 5.79 -6.88 6.24
CA ILE A 51 4.36 -7.13 6.06
C ILE A 51 3.59 -5.89 6.48
N VAL A 52 3.03 -5.19 5.52
CA VAL A 52 2.33 -3.92 5.74
C VAL A 52 0.83 -4.05 5.46
N PRO A 53 -0.04 -3.48 6.32
CA PRO A 53 -1.46 -3.44 6.05
C PRO A 53 -1.75 -2.39 4.98
N VAL A 54 -2.38 -2.82 3.89
CA VAL A 54 -2.70 -2.00 2.71
C VAL A 54 -4.16 -2.19 2.36
N LYS A 55 -4.84 -1.12 1.93
CA LYS A 55 -6.23 -1.20 1.46
C LYS A 55 -6.27 -1.08 -0.05
N VAL A 56 -7.04 -1.98 -0.67
CA VAL A 56 -7.29 -1.99 -2.12
C VAL A 56 -8.25 -0.86 -2.48
N ILE A 57 -7.77 0.11 -3.27
CA ILE A 57 -8.59 1.21 -3.80
C ILE A 57 -9.09 0.87 -5.20
N SER A 58 -8.19 0.42 -6.09
CA SER A 58 -8.53 0.11 -7.48
C SER A 58 -7.55 -0.88 -8.08
N ILE A 59 -7.94 -1.56 -9.15
CA ILE A 59 -7.08 -2.47 -9.91
C ILE A 59 -7.00 -1.93 -11.34
N ASP A 60 -5.78 -1.80 -11.86
CA ASP A 60 -5.53 -1.35 -13.22
C ASP A 60 -5.57 -2.52 -14.21
N GLU A 61 -5.74 -2.24 -15.51
CA GLU A 61 -5.85 -3.26 -16.57
C GLU A 61 -4.57 -4.11 -16.71
N GLN A 62 -3.45 -3.62 -16.20
CA GLN A 62 -2.18 -4.35 -16.11
C GLN A 62 -2.08 -5.28 -14.89
N GLY A 63 -3.17 -5.46 -14.13
CA GLY A 63 -3.21 -6.28 -12.91
C GLY A 63 -2.55 -5.63 -11.69
N ARG A 64 -2.20 -4.34 -11.77
CA ARG A 64 -1.59 -3.59 -10.66
C ARG A 64 -2.68 -3.10 -9.72
N ILE A 65 -2.55 -3.43 -8.45
CA ILE A 65 -3.48 -2.94 -7.43
C ILE A 65 -2.98 -1.59 -6.89
N ASN A 66 -3.77 -0.54 -7.05
CA ASN A 66 -3.54 0.72 -6.35
C ASN A 66 -3.91 0.56 -4.89
N LEU A 67 -2.87 0.62 -4.07
CA LEU A 67 -2.94 0.43 -2.63
C LEU A 67 -2.66 1.75 -1.91
N SER A 68 -3.35 1.97 -0.80
CA SER A 68 -3.06 3.10 0.08
C SER A 68 -3.02 2.67 1.53
N ILE A 69 -1.91 3.01 2.19
CA ILE A 69 -1.69 2.78 3.62
C ILE A 69 -2.47 3.82 4.43
N LYS A 70 -2.58 5.05 3.91
CA LYS A 70 -3.35 6.13 4.53
C LYS A 70 -4.82 5.75 4.72
N GLU A 71 -5.42 5.19 3.67
CA GLU A 71 -6.81 4.74 3.68
C GLU A 71 -7.02 3.51 4.58
N ALA A 72 -6.06 2.58 4.66
CA ALA A 72 -6.09 1.50 5.64
C ALA A 72 -6.11 2.04 7.09
N LYS A 73 -5.33 3.09 7.36
CA LYS A 73 -5.32 3.77 8.67
C LYS A 73 -6.61 4.56 8.94
N HIS A 74 -7.25 5.08 7.90
CA HIS A 74 -8.48 5.88 8.00
C HIS A 74 -9.75 5.02 8.14
N ALA A 75 -9.77 3.82 7.53
CA ALA A 75 -10.90 2.89 7.62
C ALA A 75 -11.21 2.46 9.07
N ARG A 76 -10.22 2.49 9.97
CA ARG A 76 -10.43 2.22 11.40
C ARG A 76 -11.21 3.32 12.14
N ARG A 77 -11.55 4.44 11.48
CA ARG A 77 -12.15 5.63 12.12
C ARG A 77 -13.57 5.95 11.65
N ASN A 78 -14.09 5.30 10.61
CA ASN A 78 -15.45 5.52 10.10
C ASN A 78 -16.28 4.22 10.18
N ASN A 79 -16.77 3.87 11.37
CA ASN A 79 -18.00 3.08 11.49
C ASN A 79 -18.75 3.33 12.81
N SER A 80 -18.68 4.55 13.34
CA SER A 80 -19.63 5.02 14.35
C SER A 80 -20.40 6.14 13.70
N PHE A 81 -21.67 5.89 13.36
CA PHE A 81 -22.88 6.66 13.67
C PHE A 81 -24.05 6.05 12.90
#